data_AF-A0A0D2R0Z4-F1
#
_entry.id   AF-A0A0D2R0Z4-F1
#
_cell.length_a   1.000
_cell.length_b   1.000
_cell.length_c   1.000
_cell.angle_alpha   90.00
_cell.angle_beta   90.00
_cell.angle_gamma   90.00
#
_symmetry.space_group_name_H-M   'P 1'
#
loop_
_entity.id
_entity.type
_entity.pdbx_description
1 polymer ?
#
loop_
_entity_poly.entity_id
_entity_poly.type
_entity_poly.pdbx_seq_one_letter_code
_entity_poly.pdbx_strand_id
1 'polypeptide(L)' 'MLGSLTIVVAHHMYSMPPYPYLATDYGTQLSFFTHHMWVSGFLIVGAAAHAAIFMVRDYDPTTRYNNLLDRVLRHCDTFV' A
#
# COMPACT_ATOMS: atom_id res chain seq x y z
N MET A 1 2.82 3.06 3.03
CA MET A 1 1.92 3.12 4.21
C MET A 1 0.50 3.54 3.83
N LEU A 2 0.31 4.62 3.06
CA LEU A 2 -1.02 5.15 2.74
C LEU A 2 -1.98 4.09 2.17
N GLY A 3 -1.56 3.31 1.16
CA GLY A 3 -2.41 2.27 0.58
C GLY A 3 -2.93 1.26 1.61
N SER A 4 -2.05 0.70 2.45
CA SER A 4 -2.46 -0.23 3.51
C SER A 4 -3.41 0.42 4.53
N LEU A 5 -3.20 1.69 4.88
CA LEU A 5 -4.12 2.43 5.77
C LEU A 5 -5.50 2.60 5.12
N THR A 6 -5.58 2.85 3.81
CA THR A 6 -6.84 2.93 3.08
C THR A 6 -7.62 1.60 3.14
N ILE A 7 -6.93 0.45 3.10
CA ILE A 7 -7.56 -0.88 3.32
C ILE A 7 -8.13 -0.96 4.74
N VAL A 8 -7.36 -0.54 5.73
CA VAL A 8 -7.79 -0.55 7.14
C VAL A 8 -9.04 0.31 7.30
N VAL A 9 -9.07 1.51 6.71
CA VAL A 9 -10.24 2.40 6.69
C VAL A 9 -11.45 1.71 6.06
N ALA A 10 -11.28 1.02 4.92
CA ALA A 10 -12.36 0.30 4.26
C ALA A 10 -12.99 -0.75 5.20
N HIS A 11 -12.17 -1.55 5.87
CA HIS A 11 -12.63 -2.57 6.81
C HIS A 11 -13.29 -1.98 8.07
N HIS A 12 -12.75 -0.86 8.58
CA HIS A 12 -13.32 -0.17 9.74
C HIS A 12 -14.67 0.45 9.39
N MET A 13 -14.81 1.13 8.25
CA MET A 13 -16.09 1.75 7.86
C MET A 13 -17.18 0.72 7.54
N TYR A 14 -16.80 -0.45 7.03
CA TYR A 14 -17.75 -1.54 6.82
C TYR A 14 -18.23 -2.15 8.14
N SER A 15 -17.32 -2.42 9.08
CA SER A 15 -17.66 -3.07 10.36
C SER A 15 -18.21 -2.12 11.44
N MET A 16 -17.83 -0.84 11.39
CA MET A 16 -18.22 0.21 12.33
C MET A 16 -18.68 1.46 11.55
N PRO A 17 -19.92 1.47 11.04
CA PRO A 17 -20.45 2.58 10.24
C PRO A 17 -20.42 3.91 11.02
N PRO A 18 -19.60 4.89 10.61
CA PRO A 18 -19.37 6.11 11.41
C PRO A 18 -20.42 7.20 11.16
N TYR A 19 -21.31 7.04 10.18
CA TYR A 19 -22.30 8.04 9.79
C TYR A 19 -23.74 7.59 10.11
N PRO A 20 -24.63 8.50 10.55
CA PRO A 20 -26.05 8.18 10.78
C PRO A 20 -26.71 7.58 9.53
N TYR A 21 -27.56 6.57 9.73
CA TYR A 21 -28.30 5.85 8.69
C TYR A 21 -27.48 5.08 7.64
N LEU A 22 -26.14 5.13 7.70
CA LEU A 22 -25.27 4.40 6.76
C LEU A 22 -25.43 2.88 6.86
N ALA A 23 -25.68 2.36 8.07
CA ALA A 23 -25.83 0.93 8.32
C ALA A 23 -27.01 0.29 7.57
N THR A 24 -28.00 1.09 7.15
CA THR A 24 -29.16 0.64 6.39
C THR A 24 -29.05 0.94 4.88
N ASP A 25 -28.10 1.78 4.49
CA ASP A 25 -27.82 2.09 3.08
C ASP A 25 -26.70 1.19 2.54
N TYR A 26 -27.11 -0.02 2.12
CA TYR A 26 -26.20 -1.05 1.63
C TYR A 26 -25.43 -0.65 0.37
N GLY A 27 -26.06 0.14 -0.52
CA GLY A 27 -25.44 0.57 -1.76
C GLY A 27 -24.26 1.49 -1.51
N THR A 28 -24.45 2.47 -0.61
CA THR A 28 -23.39 3.39 -0.21
C THR A 28 -22.28 2.67 0.55
N GLN A 29 -22.61 1.72 1.45
CA GLN A 29 -21.62 0.96 2.19
C GLN A 29 -20.71 0.11 1.27
N LEU A 30 -21.30 -0.61 0.32
CA LEU A 30 -20.55 -1.40 -0.66
C LEU A 30 -19.68 -0.51 -1.56
N SER A 31 -20.23 0.63 -1.99
CA SER A 31 -19.52 1.59 -2.83
C SER A 31 -18.30 2.18 -2.12
N PHE A 32 -18.43 2.57 -0.84
CA PHE A 32 -17.29 3.06 -0.07
C PHE A 32 -16.23 1.99 0.14
N PHE A 33 -16.63 0.76 0.48
CA PHE A 33 -15.67 -0.34 0.66
C PHE A 33 -14.88 -0.61 -0.62
N THR A 34 -15.59 -0.84 -1.74
CA THR A 34 -14.96 -1.14 -3.03
C THR A 34 -14.09 0.01 -3.53
N HIS A 35 -14.55 1.25 -3.39
CA HIS A 35 -13.76 2.44 -3.73
C HIS A 35 -12.43 2.48 -2.98
N HIS A 36 -12.46 2.35 -1.64
CA HIS A 36 -11.25 2.42 -0.82
C HIS A 36 -10.32 1.23 -1.10
N MET A 37 -10.86 0.03 -1.33
CA MET A 37 -10.07 -1.14 -1.72
C MET A 37 -9.35 -0.91 -3.05
N TRP A 38 -10.01 -0.36 -4.07
CA TRP A 38 -9.36 -0.09 -5.36
C TRP A 38 -8.31 1.02 -5.26
N VAL A 39 -8.63 2.13 -4.62
CA VAL A 39 -7.67 3.23 -4.38
C VAL A 39 -6.44 2.70 -3.63
N SER A 40 -6.64 1.85 -2.62
CA SER A 40 -5.54 1.24 -1.89
C SER A 40 -4.63 0.38 -2.78
N GLY A 41 -5.22 -0.41 -3.69
CA GLY A 41 -4.47 -1.24 -4.64
C GLY A 41 -3.58 -0.38 -5.53
N PHE A 42 -4.12 0.71 -6.09
CA PHE A 42 -3.34 1.66 -6.87
C PHE A 42 -2.20 2.28 -6.06
N LEU A 43 -2.44 2.64 -4.79
CA LEU A 43 -1.40 3.23 -3.94
C LEU A 43 -0.31 2.22 -3.55
N ILE A 44 -0.65 0.95 -3.31
CA ILE A 44 0.33 -0.10 -2.98
C ILE A 44 1.19 -0.42 -4.20
N VAL A 45 0.58 -0.66 -5.36
CA VAL A 45 1.32 -0.91 -6.61
C VAL A 45 2.15 0.31 -6.98
N GLY A 46 1.59 1.52 -6.83
CA GLY A 46 2.31 2.77 -7.02
C GLY A 46 3.54 2.91 -6.11
N ALA A 47 3.44 2.52 -4.84
CA ALA A 47 4.58 2.53 -3.93
C ALA A 47 5.69 1.56 -4.36
N ALA A 48 5.33 0.35 -4.82
CA ALA A 48 6.29 -0.61 -5.36
C ALA A 48 6.95 -0.09 -6.64
N ALA A 49 6.17 0.52 -7.54
CA ALA A 49 6.69 1.14 -8.77
C ALA A 49 7.69 2.26 -8.45
N HIS A 50 7.38 3.14 -7.50
CA HIS A 50 8.30 4.20 -7.09
C HIS A 50 9.55 3.66 -6.39
N ALA A 51 9.43 2.57 -5.62
CA ALA A 51 10.60 1.90 -5.05
C ALA A 51 11.54 1.37 -6.15
N ALA A 52 11.01 0.76 -7.20
CA ALA A 52 11.80 0.32 -8.35
C ALA A 52 12.42 1.50 -9.13
N ILE A 53 11.68 2.58 -9.34
CA ILE A 53 12.19 3.80 -10.00
C ILE A 53 13.37 4.38 -9.20
N PHE A 54 13.23 4.46 -7.88
CA PHE A 54 14.32 4.90 -7.00
C PHE A 54 15.56 4.01 -7.15
N MET A 55 15.39 2.68 -7.17
CA MET A 55 16.51 1.74 -7.32
C MET A 55 17.25 1.89 -8.65
N VAL A 56 16.56 2.29 -9.72
CA VAL A 56 17.18 2.48 -11.04
C VAL A 56 17.85 3.84 -11.18
N ARG A 57 17.23 4.90 -10.65
CA ARG A 57 17.65 6.28 -10.92
C ARG A 57 18.52 6.90 -9.84
N ASP A 58 18.21 6.63 -8.58
CA ASP A 58 18.73 7.41 -7.45
C ASP A 58 19.51 6.56 -6.44
N TYR A 59 19.49 5.22 -6.56
CA TYR A 59 20.27 4.35 -5.72
C TYR A 59 21.75 4.34 -6.15
N ASP A 60 22.63 4.65 -5.21
CA ASP A 60 24.07 4.58 -5.38
C ASP A 60 24.69 3.56 -4.40
N PRO A 61 25.28 2.45 -4.90
CA PRO A 61 25.86 1.41 -4.07
C PRO A 61 27.13 1.84 -3.34
N THR A 62 27.79 2.93 -3.77
CA THR A 62 29.00 3.41 -3.11
C THR A 62 28.69 4.14 -1.81
N THR A 63 27.63 4.94 -1.78
CA THR A 63 27.15 5.66 -0.58
C THR A 63 26.28 4.80 0.34
N ARG A 64 25.76 3.67 -0.15
CA ARG A 64 24.88 2.75 0.59
C ARG A 64 25.53 1.40 0.90
N TYR A 65 26.85 1.31 0.77
CA TYR A 65 27.61 0.07 0.96
C TYR A 65 27.36 -0.59 2.32
N ASN A 66 27.08 -1.90 2.31
CA ASN A 66 26.94 -2.77 3.48
C ASN A 66 25.86 -2.39 4.51
N ASN A 67 24.93 -1.51 4.13
CA ASN A 67 23.72 -1.25 4.91
C ASN A 67 22.69 -2.38 4.74
N LEU A 68 21.53 -2.24 5.39
CA LEU A 68 20.47 -3.25 5.32
C LEU A 68 19.95 -3.47 3.90
N LEU A 69 19.80 -2.41 3.11
CA LEU A 69 19.30 -2.50 1.74
C LEU A 69 20.27 -3.26 0.83
N ASP A 70 21.56 -2.94 0.91
CA ASP A 70 22.61 -3.62 0.17
C ASP A 70 22.72 -5.11 0.55
N ARG A 71 22.50 -5.45 1.82
CA ARG A 71 22.44 -6.86 2.25
C ARG A 71 21.25 -7.59 1.61
N VAL A 72 20.06 -7.00 1.63
CA VAL A 72 18.86 -7.56 0.97
C VAL A 72 19.13 -7.82 -0.52
N LEU A 73 19.79 -6.87 -1.20
CA LEU A 73 20.11 -7.02 -2.63
C LEU A 73 21.12 -8.15 -2.90
N ARG A 74 22.12 -8.33 -2.04
CA ARG A 74 23.18 -9.34 -2.23
C ARG A 74 22.70 -10.79 -2.17
N HIS A 75 21.54 -11.04 -1.59
CA HIS A 75 20.91 -12.37 -1.58
C HIS A 75 19.51 -12.33 -2.19
N CYS A 76 19.25 -11.41 -3.13
CA CYS A 76 17.92 -11.20 -3.71
C CYS A 76 17.34 -12.48 -4.34
N ASP A 77 18.17 -13.29 -4.99
CA ASP A 77 17.79 -14.57 -5.61
C ASP A 77 17.26 -15.62 -4.62
N THR A 78 17.46 -15.43 -3.30
CA THR A 78 16.86 -16.31 -2.28
C THR A 78 15.40 -15.96 -1.97
N PHE A 79 14.93 -14.78 -2.39
CA PHE A 79 13.57 -14.30 -2.12
C PHE A 79 12.58 -14.58 -3.25
N VAL A 80 13.06 -14.68 -4.50
CA VAL A 80 12.25 -14.88 -5.72
C VAL A 80 12.26 -16.34 -6.12
#